data_AF-A0A1X7PWM9-F1
#
_entry.id   AF-A0A1X7PWM9-F1
#
_cell.length_a   1.000
_cell.length_b   1.000
_cell.length_c   1.000
_cell.angle_alpha   90.00
_cell.angle_beta   90.00
_cell.angle_gamma   90.00
#
_symmetry.space_group_name_H-M   'P 1'
#
loop_
_entity.id
_entity.type
_entity.pdbx_description
1 polymer ?
#
loop_
_entity_poly.entity_id
_entity_poly.type
_entity_poly.pdbx_seq_one_letter_code
_entity_poly.pdbx_strand_id
1 'polypeptide(L)'
;MADLLKPLGLALFIALAGPAAAQDAEDAAPTEAPEAAVEAPLAVTEGEDATYVDEAFDDWQRECLRTEDGNDPCRMAQTLFDAEQNPVGKIALGRQAQGSPAVAVGELALPVDLGILLPQGLNIGVDRGLSKQYDFYMCLPDGCIARLLFGPEDIEAFKAGEVMNLGLVAFLPPDREPTRIQIPVSLKGFTAAYDSLPVPTAPAEAEAPAAE
;
A
#
# COMPACT_ATOMS: atom_id res chain seq x y z
N MET A 1 44.11 -41.84 -36.91
CA MET A 1 42.98 -42.50 -36.24
C MET A 1 41.77 -42.20 -37.09
N ALA A 2 41.40 -43.19 -37.91
CA ALA A 2 40.43 -43.10 -38.99
C ALA A 2 39.05 -43.56 -38.52
N ASP A 3 38.02 -42.88 -39.05
CA ASP A 3 36.70 -43.37 -39.48
C ASP A 3 35.78 -44.09 -38.46
N LEU A 4 34.58 -43.56 -38.19
CA LEU A 4 33.35 -43.64 -39.00
C LEU A 4 32.66 -45.02 -38.88
N LEU A 5 31.33 -44.98 -38.78
CA LEU A 5 30.34 -46.07 -38.93
C LEU A 5 29.86 -46.82 -37.67
N LYS A 6 28.61 -46.49 -37.30
CA LYS A 6 27.59 -47.44 -36.82
C LYS A 6 27.30 -48.49 -37.91
N PRO A 7 27.04 -49.76 -37.54
CA PRO A 7 25.68 -50.27 -37.76
C PRO A 7 25.18 -51.37 -36.77
N LEU A 8 23.84 -51.44 -36.69
CA LEU A 8 22.92 -52.58 -36.49
C LEU A 8 23.14 -53.73 -35.46
N GLY A 9 22.07 -53.94 -34.68
CA GLY A 9 21.56 -55.22 -34.13
C GLY A 9 20.45 -54.93 -33.10
N LEU A 10 19.14 -54.93 -33.42
CA LEU A 10 18.19 -56.07 -33.56
C LEU A 10 18.24 -57.01 -32.32
N ALA A 11 17.24 -57.29 -31.47
CA ALA A 11 15.77 -57.26 -31.43
C ALA A 11 15.35 -57.09 -29.93
N LEU A 12 14.10 -56.83 -29.49
CA LEU A 12 12.92 -57.70 -29.56
C LEU A 12 11.69 -57.00 -28.94
N PHE A 13 10.55 -57.14 -29.62
CA PHE A 13 9.17 -56.75 -29.29
C PHE A 13 8.64 -57.24 -27.93
N ILE A 14 7.78 -56.45 -27.26
CA ILE A 14 6.41 -56.85 -26.87
C ILE A 14 5.48 -55.62 -26.93
N ALA A 15 4.45 -55.72 -27.77
CA ALA A 15 3.30 -54.83 -27.85
C ALA A 15 2.15 -55.40 -26.99
N LEU A 16 1.39 -54.53 -26.31
CA LEU A 16 0.06 -54.83 -25.78
C LEU A 16 -0.87 -53.68 -26.16
N ALA A 17 -1.79 -53.99 -27.07
CA ALA A 17 -2.83 -53.12 -27.57
C ALA A 17 -4.21 -53.60 -27.10
N GLY A 18 -5.09 -52.64 -26.82
CA GLY A 18 -6.55 -52.78 -26.94
C GLY A 18 -7.35 -52.30 -25.71
N PRO A 19 -8.66 -51.96 -25.86
CA PRO A 19 -9.44 -51.78 -27.08
C PRO A 19 -10.03 -50.37 -27.25
N ALA A 20 -10.32 -50.04 -28.52
CA ALA A 20 -11.20 -48.96 -28.93
C ALA A 20 -12.68 -49.37 -28.72
N ALA A 21 -13.50 -48.46 -28.20
CA ALA A 21 -14.96 -48.54 -28.27
C ALA A 21 -15.49 -47.34 -29.07
N ALA A 22 -16.40 -47.64 -30.00
CA ALA A 22 -16.93 -46.78 -31.04
C ALA A 22 -17.77 -45.60 -30.51
N GLN A 23 -17.70 -44.46 -31.20
CA GLN A 23 -18.63 -43.34 -31.03
C GLN A 23 -19.75 -43.51 -32.08
N ASP A 24 -20.92 -43.94 -31.62
CA ASP A 24 -22.18 -43.69 -32.33
C ASP A 24 -22.60 -42.23 -32.06
N ALA A 25 -22.86 -41.49 -33.13
CA ALA A 25 -23.51 -40.19 -33.07
C ALA A 25 -25.02 -40.41 -33.18
N GLU A 26 -25.77 -40.02 -32.15
CA GLU A 26 -27.21 -39.79 -32.26
C GLU A 26 -27.60 -38.50 -31.53
N ASP A 27 -28.40 -37.74 -32.25
CA ASP A 27 -28.95 -36.40 -32.00
C ASP A 27 -29.87 -36.35 -30.77
N ALA A 28 -29.66 -35.39 -29.87
CA ALA A 28 -30.68 -34.84 -28.97
C ALA A 28 -30.18 -33.57 -28.24
N ALA A 29 -30.70 -32.41 -28.63
CA ALA A 29 -30.78 -31.22 -27.76
C ALA A 29 -32.14 -31.22 -27.00
N PRO A 30 -32.39 -30.30 -26.06
CA PRO A 30 -31.61 -29.86 -24.90
C PRO A 30 -32.39 -30.12 -23.58
N THR A 31 -31.71 -30.29 -22.45
CA THR A 31 -32.36 -30.29 -21.12
C THR A 31 -31.69 -29.28 -20.21
N GLU A 32 -32.51 -28.41 -19.63
CA GLU A 32 -32.17 -27.34 -18.70
C GLU A 32 -31.51 -27.82 -17.38
N ALA A 33 -30.56 -27.01 -16.92
CA ALA A 33 -30.02 -26.72 -15.58
C ALA A 33 -30.48 -27.55 -14.35
N PRO A 34 -29.60 -27.76 -13.35
CA PRO A 34 -29.23 -26.63 -12.46
C PRO A 34 -27.75 -26.49 -12.14
N GLU A 35 -27.37 -25.23 -11.92
CA GLU A 35 -26.09 -24.74 -11.39
C GLU A 35 -25.61 -25.55 -10.19
N ALA A 36 -24.46 -26.22 -10.35
CA ALA A 36 -23.68 -26.71 -9.23
C ALA A 36 -22.80 -25.56 -8.70
N ALA A 37 -23.26 -25.01 -7.59
CA ALA A 37 -22.53 -24.28 -6.55
C ALA A 37 -21.06 -23.93 -6.87
N VAL A 38 -20.85 -22.69 -7.29
CA VAL A 38 -19.58 -21.99 -7.09
C VAL A 38 -19.45 -21.81 -5.58
N GLU A 39 -18.46 -22.47 -4.98
CA GLU A 39 -18.05 -22.19 -3.61
C GLU A 39 -17.75 -20.69 -3.52
N ALA A 40 -18.54 -20.01 -2.68
CA ALA A 40 -18.43 -18.60 -2.43
C ALA A 40 -16.99 -18.28 -2.02
N PRO A 41 -16.34 -17.25 -2.59
CA PRO A 41 -15.19 -16.67 -1.93
C PRO A 41 -15.68 -16.27 -0.53
N LEU A 42 -14.90 -16.65 0.48
CA LEU A 42 -15.02 -16.17 1.84
C LEU A 42 -15.39 -14.70 1.79
N ALA A 43 -16.64 -14.39 2.15
CA ALA A 43 -17.04 -13.04 2.42
C ALA A 43 -16.09 -12.58 3.54
N VAL A 44 -15.09 -11.79 3.16
CA VAL A 44 -14.50 -10.84 4.08
C VAL A 44 -15.71 -10.08 4.59
N THR A 45 -16.04 -10.30 5.85
CA THR A 45 -17.04 -9.50 6.53
C THR A 45 -16.56 -8.07 6.40
N GLU A 46 -17.20 -7.30 5.50
CA GLU A 46 -17.15 -5.85 5.42
C GLU A 46 -17.80 -5.32 6.70
N GLY A 47 -17.08 -5.48 7.80
CA GLY A 47 -17.19 -4.66 8.98
C GLY A 47 -16.05 -3.67 8.90
N GLU A 48 -16.08 -2.81 7.88
CA GLU A 48 -15.38 -1.54 7.93
C GLU A 48 -15.95 -0.80 9.14
N ASP A 49 -15.14 -0.56 10.15
CA ASP A 49 -15.24 0.67 10.91
C ASP A 49 -15.21 1.80 9.87
N ALA A 50 -16.39 2.31 9.49
CA ALA A 50 -16.58 3.01 8.23
C ALA A 50 -15.73 4.27 8.16
N THR A 51 -14.58 4.20 7.47
CA THR A 51 -13.78 5.37 7.18
C THR A 51 -14.50 6.19 6.10
N TYR A 52 -14.64 7.50 6.31
CA TYR A 52 -15.30 8.38 5.34
C TYR A 52 -14.51 9.67 5.14
N VAL A 53 -14.69 10.28 3.97
CA VAL A 53 -14.20 11.64 3.70
C VAL A 53 -15.27 12.62 4.14
N ASP A 54 -14.92 13.46 5.11
CA ASP A 54 -15.80 14.51 5.62
C ASP A 54 -15.70 15.78 4.78
N GLU A 55 -14.47 16.16 4.40
CA GLU A 55 -14.21 17.41 3.68
C GLU A 55 -12.96 17.30 2.79
N ALA A 56 -12.92 18.06 1.69
CA ALA A 56 -11.78 18.15 0.78
C ALA A 56 -11.19 19.58 0.76
N PHE A 57 -9.87 19.65 0.66
CA PHE A 57 -9.04 20.84 0.74
C PHE A 57 -8.02 20.81 -0.40
N ASP A 58 -8.46 21.20 -1.60
CA ASP A 58 -7.66 21.04 -2.83
C ASP A 58 -7.17 19.59 -3.00
N ASP A 59 -5.87 19.35 -2.77
CA ASP A 59 -5.23 18.04 -2.97
C ASP A 59 -5.22 17.20 -1.68
N TRP A 60 -5.80 17.70 -0.59
CA TRP A 60 -5.92 17.00 0.70
C TRP A 60 -7.38 16.70 1.03
N GLN A 61 -7.61 15.64 1.79
CA GLN A 61 -8.94 15.28 2.29
C GLN A 61 -8.88 14.95 3.79
N ARG A 62 -9.92 15.31 4.54
CA ARG A 62 -10.10 14.89 5.93
C ARG A 62 -10.85 13.57 5.95
N GLU A 63 -10.15 12.52 6.32
CA GLU A 63 -10.67 11.16 6.49
C GLU A 63 -10.91 10.89 7.97
N CYS A 64 -12.11 10.44 8.31
CA CYS A 64 -12.53 10.18 9.69
C CYS A 64 -12.98 8.72 9.84
N LEU A 65 -12.71 8.14 11.00
CA LEU A 65 -13.18 6.80 11.36
C LEU A 65 -14.46 6.92 12.16
N ARG A 66 -15.56 6.31 11.70
CA ARG A 66 -16.83 6.33 12.44
C ARG A 66 -16.68 5.64 13.79
N THR A 67 -17.06 6.31 14.88
CA THR A 67 -17.15 5.74 16.23
C THR A 67 -18.59 5.73 16.74
N GLU A 68 -18.88 4.89 17.74
CA GLU A 68 -20.22 4.80 18.34
C GLU A 68 -20.60 6.06 19.15
N ASP A 69 -19.60 6.77 19.69
CA ASP A 69 -19.79 7.97 20.52
C ASP A 69 -19.90 9.27 19.70
N GLY A 70 -19.71 9.19 18.37
CA GLY A 70 -19.75 10.32 17.44
C GLY A 70 -18.53 11.24 17.51
N ASN A 71 -17.50 10.89 18.29
CA ASN A 71 -16.23 11.60 18.34
C ASN A 71 -15.23 10.95 17.37
N ASP A 72 -15.55 11.01 16.08
CA ASP A 72 -14.77 10.35 15.04
C ASP A 72 -13.34 10.91 14.98
N PRO A 73 -12.29 10.09 15.18
CA PRO A 73 -10.92 10.55 14.99
C PRO A 73 -10.65 10.75 13.50
N CYS A 74 -10.15 11.94 13.16
CA CYS A 74 -9.86 12.32 11.78
C CYS A 74 -8.37 12.53 11.54
N ARG A 75 -7.93 12.23 10.31
CA ARG A 75 -6.62 12.55 9.76
C ARG A 75 -6.78 13.23 8.40
N MET A 76 -5.82 14.05 8.02
CA MET A 76 -5.75 14.56 6.64
C MET A 76 -4.96 13.57 5.80
N ALA A 77 -5.34 13.35 4.55
CA ALA A 77 -4.68 12.42 3.65
C ALA A 77 -4.58 12.97 2.23
N GLN A 78 -3.60 12.47 1.49
CA GLN A 78 -3.42 12.70 0.06
C GLN A 78 -2.96 11.40 -0.60
N THR A 79 -3.59 11.06 -1.73
CA THR A 79 -3.08 10.02 -2.63
C THR A 79 -1.89 10.57 -3.39
N LEU A 80 -0.82 9.77 -3.44
CA LEU A 80 0.44 10.16 -4.06
C LEU A 80 0.49 9.69 -5.50
N PHE A 81 1.10 10.49 -6.37
CA PHE A 81 1.23 10.20 -7.79
C PHE A 81 2.69 10.28 -8.24
N ASP A 82 3.06 9.42 -9.19
CA ASP A 82 4.34 9.52 -9.87
C ASP A 82 4.32 10.57 -10.99
N ALA A 83 5.44 10.70 -11.71
CA ALA A 83 5.58 11.63 -12.83
C ALA A 83 4.63 11.31 -14.00
N GLU A 84 4.11 10.09 -14.09
CA GLU A 84 3.18 9.63 -15.11
C GLU A 84 1.72 9.70 -14.65
N GLN A 85 1.47 10.23 -13.44
CA GLN A 85 0.14 10.35 -12.81
C GLN A 85 -0.49 8.99 -12.43
N ASN A 86 0.33 7.97 -12.18
CA ASN A 86 -0.14 6.73 -11.59
C ASN A 86 -0.17 6.87 -10.05
N PRO A 87 -1.19 6.33 -9.36
CA PRO A 87 -1.21 6.32 -7.90
C PRO A 87 -0.10 5.40 -7.36
N VAL A 88 0.78 5.95 -6.52
CA VAL A 88 1.97 5.27 -5.99
C VAL A 88 2.02 5.25 -4.47
N GLY A 89 0.91 5.57 -3.81
CA GLY A 89 0.80 5.44 -2.37
C GLY A 89 -0.15 6.46 -1.76
N LYS A 90 -0.06 6.59 -0.44
CA LYS A 90 -0.88 7.50 0.34
C LYS A 90 -0.07 8.03 1.51
N ILE A 91 -0.18 9.33 1.76
CA ILE A 91 0.28 9.94 3.00
C ILE A 91 -0.93 10.40 3.80
N ALA A 92 -0.91 10.16 5.10
CA ALA A 92 -1.89 10.68 6.02
C ALA A 92 -1.22 11.27 7.25
N LEU A 93 -1.87 12.25 7.89
CA LEU A 93 -1.32 12.99 9.02
C LEU A 93 -2.41 13.39 10.01
N GLY A 94 -2.15 13.19 11.29
CA GLY A 94 -3.02 13.58 12.39
C GLY A 94 -2.29 14.50 13.37
N ARG A 95 -3.04 15.39 14.04
CA ARG A 95 -2.50 16.17 15.17
C ARG A 95 -2.26 15.25 16.36
N GLN A 96 -1.34 15.65 17.23
CA GLN A 96 -1.08 14.97 18.48
C GLN A 96 -1.50 15.84 19.66
N ALA A 97 -1.69 15.19 20.81
CA ALA A 97 -2.01 15.87 22.04
C ALA A 97 -0.86 16.81 22.48
N GLN A 98 -1.20 17.83 23.26
CA GLN A 98 -0.19 18.70 23.85
C GLN A 98 0.74 17.89 24.76
N GLY A 99 2.04 18.14 24.67
CA GLY A 99 3.06 17.39 25.42
C GLY A 99 3.55 16.12 24.73
N SER A 100 2.96 15.70 23.60
CA SER A 100 3.52 14.64 22.77
C SER A 100 4.89 15.03 22.20
N PRO A 101 5.80 14.05 21.93
CA PRO A 101 7.12 14.32 21.35
C PRO A 101 7.10 15.00 19.96
N ALA A 102 5.96 14.93 19.28
CA ALA A 102 5.69 15.55 17.99
C ALA A 102 4.32 16.22 18.04
N VAL A 103 4.11 17.30 17.26
CA VAL A 103 2.81 17.98 17.17
C VAL A 103 1.90 17.34 16.11
N ALA A 104 2.49 16.56 15.20
CA ALA A 104 1.76 15.72 14.27
C ALA A 104 2.47 14.40 14.04
N VAL A 105 1.68 13.36 13.79
CA VAL A 105 2.17 12.06 13.35
C VAL A 105 1.59 11.77 11.98
N GLY A 106 2.48 11.46 11.03
CA GLY A 106 2.15 11.02 9.70
C GLY A 106 2.37 9.52 9.52
N GLU A 107 1.69 8.99 8.52
CA GLU A 107 1.83 7.63 8.01
C GLU A 107 1.97 7.72 6.50
N LEU A 108 3.05 7.16 5.97
CA LEU A 108 3.25 6.99 4.53
C LEU A 108 3.14 5.51 4.22
N ALA A 109 2.24 5.15 3.30
CA ALA A 109 2.13 3.82 2.73
C ALA A 109 2.53 3.87 1.25
N LEU A 110 3.54 3.09 0.88
CA LEU A 110 3.97 2.90 -0.50
C LEU A 110 3.78 1.43 -0.91
N PRO A 111 3.33 1.13 -2.14
CA PRO A 111 3.16 -0.23 -2.63
C PRO A 111 4.45 -1.06 -2.58
N VAL A 112 4.31 -2.35 -2.29
CA VAL A 112 5.46 -3.29 -2.22
C VAL A 112 6.09 -3.58 -3.58
N ASP A 113 5.33 -3.45 -4.67
CA ASP A 113 5.78 -3.68 -6.04
C ASP A 113 6.73 -2.59 -6.56
N LEU A 114 6.80 -1.45 -5.87
CA LEU A 114 7.82 -0.41 -6.10
C LEU A 114 9.25 -0.94 -5.84
N GLY A 115 9.41 -2.00 -5.04
CA GLY A 115 10.71 -2.61 -4.78
C GLY A 115 11.64 -1.70 -3.97
N ILE A 116 11.19 -1.22 -2.81
CA ILE A 116 11.89 -0.23 -1.98
C ILE A 116 13.16 -0.84 -1.35
N LEU A 117 14.30 -0.15 -1.48
CA LEU A 117 15.54 -0.52 -0.80
C LEU A 117 15.52 -0.02 0.66
N LEU A 118 14.95 -0.84 1.55
CA LEU A 118 14.72 -0.50 2.97
C LEU A 118 15.94 0.09 3.70
N PRO A 119 17.19 -0.40 3.53
CA PRO A 119 18.35 0.16 4.23
C PRO A 119 18.69 1.62 3.90
N GLN A 120 18.16 2.19 2.80
CA GLN A 120 18.33 3.61 2.49
C GLN A 120 17.25 4.50 3.15
N GLY A 121 16.17 3.89 3.62
CA GLY A 121 15.04 4.57 4.22
C GLY A 121 14.33 5.53 3.25
N LEU A 122 13.69 6.52 3.85
CA LEU A 122 12.94 7.60 3.21
C LEU A 122 13.56 8.93 3.60
N ASN A 123 13.83 9.79 2.63
CA ASN A 123 14.12 11.19 2.86
C ASN A 123 12.87 12.03 2.55
N ILE A 124 12.55 12.96 3.44
CA ILE A 124 11.48 13.95 3.23
C ILE A 124 12.13 15.32 3.18
N GLY A 125 11.85 16.07 2.12
CA GLY A 125 12.30 17.45 2.01
C GLY A 125 11.18 18.39 1.59
N VAL A 126 11.26 19.65 2.03
CA VAL A 126 10.38 20.73 1.57
C VAL A 126 11.26 21.85 1.06
N ASP A 127 11.04 22.20 -0.20
CA ASP A 127 11.82 23.20 -0.92
C ASP A 127 13.34 23.00 -0.73
N ARG A 128 14.04 23.97 -0.12
CA ARG A 128 15.49 23.90 0.14
C ARG A 128 15.85 23.89 1.63
N GLY A 129 14.87 23.85 2.52
CA GLY A 129 15.08 24.12 3.95
C GLY A 129 14.95 22.89 4.84
N LEU A 130 13.87 22.12 4.67
CA LEU A 130 13.59 20.94 5.49
C LEU A 130 14.17 19.70 4.82
N SER A 131 14.88 18.86 5.58
CA SER A 131 15.32 17.52 5.16
C SER A 131 15.37 16.60 6.38
N LYS A 132 14.51 15.58 6.40
CA LYS A 132 14.44 14.56 7.46
C LYS A 132 14.58 13.16 6.87
N GLN A 133 15.12 12.23 7.64
CA GLN A 133 15.24 10.83 7.26
C GLN A 133 14.38 9.96 8.18
N TYR A 134 13.67 9.01 7.60
CA TYR A 134 12.79 8.07 8.27
C TYR A 134 13.05 6.65 7.77
N ASP A 135 12.78 5.67 8.62
CA ASP A 135 12.81 4.27 8.24
C ASP A 135 11.39 3.75 8.01
N PHE A 136 11.26 2.78 7.12
CA PHE A 136 10.04 1.96 7.05
C PHE A 136 10.06 0.99 8.23
N TYR A 137 8.99 0.96 9.00
CA TYR A 137 8.93 0.14 10.22
C TYR A 137 8.22 -1.19 10.01
N MET A 138 7.42 -1.31 8.94
CA MET A 138 6.60 -2.47 8.66
C MET A 138 6.29 -2.54 7.17
N CYS A 139 6.31 -3.74 6.59
CA CYS A 139 5.74 -3.99 5.27
C CYS A 139 4.68 -5.08 5.40
N LEU A 140 3.51 -4.80 4.85
CA LEU A 140 2.38 -5.69 4.72
C LEU A 140 2.17 -5.99 3.22
N PRO A 141 1.33 -6.98 2.84
CA PRO A 141 1.10 -7.30 1.44
C PRO A 141 0.61 -6.14 0.58
N ASP A 142 -0.07 -5.17 1.19
CA ASP A 142 -0.62 -3.96 0.57
C ASP A 142 0.39 -2.79 0.51
N GLY A 143 1.42 -2.78 1.35
CA GLY A 143 2.42 -1.71 1.30
C GLY A 143 3.47 -1.72 2.41
N CYS A 144 4.55 -0.99 2.17
CA CYS A 144 5.53 -0.62 3.18
C CYS A 144 5.16 0.72 3.83
N ILE A 145 5.20 0.75 5.17
CA ILE A 145 4.70 1.83 5.98
C ILE A 145 5.84 2.51 6.74
N ALA A 146 5.91 3.84 6.63
CA ALA A 146 6.79 4.69 7.42
C ALA A 146 5.96 5.55 8.39
N ARG A 147 6.41 5.65 9.65
CA ARG A 147 5.81 6.51 10.66
C ARG A 147 6.62 7.80 10.75
N LEU A 148 5.94 8.92 10.53
CA LEU A 148 6.55 10.23 10.40
C LEU A 148 6.23 11.04 11.65
N LEU A 149 7.24 11.57 12.31
CA LEU A 149 7.10 12.42 13.49
C LEU A 149 7.46 13.85 13.08
N PHE A 150 6.51 14.77 13.24
CA PHE A 150 6.66 16.16 12.84
C PHE A 150 6.58 17.12 14.03
N GLY A 151 7.62 17.95 14.16
CA GLY A 151 7.71 19.06 15.10
C GLY A 151 7.00 20.32 14.57
N PRO A 152 6.86 21.35 15.42
CA PRO A 152 6.23 22.62 15.02
C PRO A 152 6.87 23.24 13.78
N GLU A 153 8.20 23.20 13.69
CA GLU A 153 8.97 23.76 12.57
C GLU A 153 8.69 23.06 11.24
N ASP A 154 8.35 21.76 11.27
CA ASP A 154 8.00 21.02 10.06
C ASP A 154 6.64 21.45 9.55
N ILE A 155 5.67 21.59 10.46
CA ILE A 155 4.32 22.03 10.12
C ILE A 155 4.36 23.44 9.53
N GLU A 156 5.13 24.36 10.12
CA GLU A 156 5.31 25.70 9.56
C GLU A 156 5.97 25.67 8.18
N ALA A 157 6.95 24.79 7.96
CA ALA A 157 7.55 24.60 6.65
C ALA A 157 6.54 24.04 5.63
N PHE A 158 5.69 23.08 6.01
CA PHE A 158 4.63 22.55 5.15
C PHE A 158 3.57 23.59 4.80
N LYS A 159 3.23 24.46 5.76
CA LYS A 159 2.27 25.56 5.53
C LYS A 159 2.81 26.64 4.59
N ALA A 160 4.13 26.84 4.57
CA ALA A 160 4.80 27.85 3.75
C ALA A 160 5.27 27.33 2.39
N GLY A 161 5.44 26.02 2.24
CA GLY A 161 5.94 25.37 1.03
C GLY A 161 4.87 25.04 0.00
N GLU A 162 5.32 24.68 -1.20
CA GLU A 162 4.43 24.26 -2.31
C GLU A 162 4.43 22.75 -2.52
N VAL A 163 5.60 22.11 -2.38
CA VAL A 163 5.80 20.68 -2.62
C VAL A 163 6.72 20.09 -1.57
N MET A 164 6.29 18.98 -0.98
CA MET A 164 7.14 18.09 -0.18
C MET A 164 7.60 16.93 -1.06
N ASN A 165 8.90 16.63 -1.08
CA ASN A 165 9.48 15.56 -1.88
C ASN A 165 9.83 14.36 -0.99
N LEU A 166 9.33 13.18 -1.39
CA LEU A 166 9.66 11.89 -0.79
C LEU A 166 10.76 11.23 -1.63
N GLY A 167 11.99 11.27 -1.15
CA GLY A 167 13.15 10.64 -1.77
C GLY A 167 13.40 9.23 -1.25
N LEU A 168 13.51 8.25 -2.15
CA LEU A 168 13.89 6.88 -1.79
C LEU A 168 14.67 6.19 -2.91
N VAL A 169 15.21 5.01 -2.62
CA VAL A 169 15.82 4.13 -3.63
C VAL A 169 14.90 2.93 -3.87
N ALA A 170 14.63 2.65 -5.13
CA ALA A 170 13.73 1.59 -5.58
C ALA A 170 14.34 0.76 -6.72
N PHE A 171 13.89 -0.47 -6.89
CA PHE A 171 14.29 -1.38 -7.99
C PHE A 171 13.15 -1.48 -9.02
N LEU A 172 12.99 -0.42 -9.81
CA LEU A 172 11.89 -0.31 -10.78
C LEU A 172 12.04 -1.32 -11.94
N PRO A 173 10.95 -1.88 -12.47
CA PRO A 173 10.97 -2.65 -13.71
C PRO A 173 11.40 -1.76 -14.91
N PRO A 174 11.96 -2.35 -15.99
CA PRO A 174 12.19 -3.77 -16.22
C PRO A 174 13.57 -4.29 -15.77
N ASP A 175 14.54 -3.40 -15.56
CA ASP A 175 15.95 -3.70 -15.29
C ASP A 175 16.23 -4.00 -13.81
N ARG A 176 15.39 -3.50 -12.90
CA ARG A 176 15.53 -3.63 -11.44
C ARG A 176 16.90 -3.16 -10.97
N GLU A 177 17.40 -2.06 -11.52
CA GLU A 177 18.58 -1.37 -11.01
C GLU A 177 18.21 -0.40 -9.89
N PRO A 178 19.08 -0.22 -8.86
CA PRO A 178 18.81 0.69 -7.76
C PRO A 178 18.74 2.14 -8.26
N THR A 179 17.54 2.69 -8.30
CA THR A 179 17.25 4.02 -8.84
C THR A 179 16.74 4.93 -7.73
N ARG A 180 17.29 6.15 -7.64
CA ARG A 180 16.72 7.18 -6.76
C ARG A 180 15.49 7.76 -7.42
N ILE A 181 14.39 7.77 -6.70
CA ILE A 181 13.13 8.38 -7.13
C ILE A 181 12.72 9.47 -6.15
N GLN A 182 11.93 10.42 -6.65
CA GLN A 182 11.29 11.46 -5.86
C GLN A 182 9.80 11.41 -6.16
N ILE A 183 8.99 11.23 -5.13
CA ILE A 183 7.53 11.30 -5.22
C ILE A 183 7.09 12.65 -4.65
N PRO A 184 6.53 13.56 -5.48
CA PRO A 184 6.05 14.84 -5.00
C PRO A 184 4.74 14.66 -4.21
N VAL A 185 4.62 15.40 -3.11
CA VAL A 185 3.41 15.57 -2.32
C VAL A 185 3.01 17.03 -2.43
N SER A 186 1.81 17.29 -2.92
CA SER A 186 1.30 18.65 -3.04
C SER A 186 0.98 19.23 -1.66
N LEU A 187 1.46 20.43 -1.37
CA LEU A 187 1.10 21.18 -0.16
C LEU A 187 -0.08 22.14 -0.41
N LYS A 188 -0.68 22.11 -1.60
CA LYS A 188 -1.87 22.89 -1.91
C LYS A 188 -3.05 22.41 -1.07
N GLY A 189 -3.59 23.30 -0.23
CA GLY A 189 -4.67 22.98 0.71
C GLY A 189 -4.19 22.40 2.05
N PHE A 190 -2.89 22.17 2.23
CA PHE A 190 -2.33 21.58 3.45
C PHE A 190 -2.71 22.37 4.70
N THR A 191 -2.55 23.70 4.67
CA THR A 191 -2.82 24.56 5.83
C THR A 191 -4.27 24.45 6.29
N ALA A 192 -5.23 24.52 5.36
CA ALA A 192 -6.65 24.43 5.67
C ALA A 192 -7.01 23.04 6.21
N ALA A 193 -6.52 21.98 5.57
CA ALA A 193 -6.73 20.61 6.03
C ALA A 193 -6.16 20.39 7.43
N TYR A 194 -4.90 20.78 7.68
CA TYR A 194 -4.25 20.61 8.97
C TYR A 194 -4.93 21.41 10.09
N ASP A 195 -5.33 22.65 9.81
CA ASP A 195 -6.03 23.53 10.77
C ASP A 195 -7.46 23.08 11.06
N SER A 196 -8.05 22.26 10.19
CA SER A 196 -9.35 21.63 10.44
C SER A 196 -9.31 20.39 11.35
N LEU A 197 -8.13 19.79 11.55
CA LEU A 197 -8.01 18.57 12.35
C LEU A 197 -8.25 18.83 13.84
N PRO A 198 -9.00 17.96 14.54
CA PRO A 198 -9.12 18.05 15.99
C PRO A 198 -7.75 17.77 16.64
N VAL A 199 -7.46 18.45 17.75
CA VAL A 199 -6.33 18.10 18.63
C VAL A 199 -6.85 17.04 19.61
N PRO A 200 -6.31 15.80 19.59
CA PRO A 200 -6.69 14.81 20.58
C PRO A 200 -6.38 15.34 21.99
N THR A 201 -7.33 15.19 22.90
CA THR A 201 -7.01 15.35 24.33
C THR A 201 -6.06 14.23 24.70
N ALA A 202 -4.95 14.55 25.37
CA ALA A 202 -4.07 13.51 25.89
C ALA A 202 -4.93 12.53 26.72
N PRO A 203 -4.79 11.21 26.54
CA PRO A 203 -5.38 10.28 27.49
C PRO A 203 -4.90 10.73 28.87
N ALA A 204 -5.83 11.03 29.78
CA ALA A 204 -5.49 11.10 31.19
C ALA A 204 -4.72 9.80 31.47
N GLU A 205 -3.48 9.93 31.99
CA GLU A 205 -2.54 8.84 32.22
C GLU A 205 -3.27 7.52 32.33
N ALA A 206 -3.00 6.58 31.41
CA ALA A 206 -3.42 5.21 31.55
C ALA A 206 -3.14 4.84 33.01
N GLU A 207 -4.20 4.74 33.81
CA GLU A 207 -4.12 4.37 35.21
C GLU A 207 -3.42 3.03 35.21
N ALA A 208 -2.12 3.07 35.48
CA ALA A 208 -1.34 1.88 35.68
C ALA A 208 -2.10 1.12 36.77
N PRO A 209 -2.62 -0.09 36.50
CA PRO A 209 -3.25 -0.85 37.55
C PRO A 209 -2.20 -0.99 38.64
N ALA A 210 -2.50 -0.45 39.82
CA ALA A 210 -1.67 -0.63 40.99
C ALA A 210 -1.41 -2.12 41.12
N ALA A 211 -0.13 -2.51 41.09
CA ALA A 211 0.26 -3.87 41.36
C ALA A 211 -0.21 -4.23 42.78
N GLU A 212 -1.16 -5.17 42.88
CA GLU A 212 -1.47 -5.90 44.11
C GLU A 212 -0.48 -7.05 44.34
#